data_AF-A0A094HZG2-F1
#
_entry.id   AF-A0A094HZG2-F1
#
_cell.length_a   1.000
_cell.length_b   1.000
_cell.length_c   1.000
_cell.angle_alpha   90.00
_cell.angle_beta   90.00
_cell.angle_gamma   90.00
#
_symmetry.space_group_name_H-M   'P 1'
#
loop_
_entity.id
_entity.type
_entity.pdbx_description
1 polymer ?
#
loop_
_entity_poly.entity_id
_entity_poly.type
_entity_poly.pdbx_seq_one_letter_code
_entity_poly.pdbx_strand_id
1 'polypeptide(L)'
;MDHRPLYTVTQFRTHYGTKKSDITEAPNIKDQYLQYLDALEADDLNVTVEDFGCQREALHELNANLRIDQLNVEDGLRVPRILGLVQGEDGSSYMGLLLSYIDCDGRTLEGAVRADTPKHLRQRWADQVISTLKHLHEAGIVWGDAKAANVLVDRNMDAWIIDFGGGFTEGWVEREKAGTVEGDIQGLGRIVEYISGRTKH
;
A
#
# COMPACT_ATOMS: atom_id res chain seq x y z
N MET A 1 16.34 -15.71 -19.76
CA MET A 1 15.04 -15.71 -19.05
C MET A 1 15.05 -14.49 -18.16
N ASP A 2 14.03 -13.63 -18.23
CA ASP A 2 13.95 -12.44 -17.39
C ASP A 2 13.66 -12.91 -15.95
N HIS A 3 14.60 -12.67 -15.02
CA HIS A 3 14.51 -13.15 -13.63
C HIS A 3 13.65 -12.23 -12.74
N ARG A 4 12.79 -11.40 -13.34
CA ARG A 4 12.01 -10.41 -12.58
C ARG A 4 10.86 -11.07 -11.81
N PRO A 5 10.59 -10.63 -10.58
CA PRO A 5 9.39 -11.05 -9.84
C PRO A 5 8.12 -10.66 -10.61
N LEU A 6 7.08 -11.49 -10.49
CA LEU A 6 5.76 -11.22 -11.06
C LEU A 6 4.79 -10.62 -10.04
N TYR A 7 5.10 -10.75 -8.76
CA TYR A 7 4.30 -10.27 -7.64
C TYR A 7 5.18 -9.81 -6.47
N THR A 8 4.56 -9.02 -5.59
CA THR A 8 5.08 -8.62 -4.27
C THR A 8 4.18 -9.20 -3.19
N VAL A 9 4.75 -9.65 -2.07
CA VAL A 9 4.00 -10.05 -0.89
C VAL A 9 4.13 -8.96 0.16
N THR A 10 3.02 -8.36 0.60
CA THR A 10 3.01 -7.51 1.81
C THR A 10 2.59 -8.38 2.99
N GLN A 11 3.40 -8.40 4.04
CA GLN A 11 3.12 -9.17 5.25
C GLN A 11 2.31 -8.28 6.21
N PHE A 12 1.29 -8.85 6.84
CA PHE A 12 0.64 -8.22 8.01
C PHE A 12 1.56 -8.22 9.27
N ARG A 13 2.82 -8.72 9.14
CA ARG A 13 3.97 -8.86 10.08
C ARG A 13 3.79 -9.92 11.18
N THR A 14 4.73 -10.86 11.37
CA THR A 14 6.05 -10.69 12.02
C THR A 14 7.22 -11.54 11.43
N HIS A 15 8.43 -10.95 11.41
CA HIS A 15 9.78 -11.55 11.52
C HIS A 15 10.33 -12.67 10.60
N TYR A 16 9.84 -12.95 9.39
CA TYR A 16 10.52 -13.95 8.53
C TYR A 16 10.55 -13.59 7.03
N GLY A 17 11.68 -13.89 6.38
CA GLY A 17 11.85 -13.71 4.94
C GLY A 17 11.12 -14.79 4.15
N THR A 18 10.19 -14.40 3.28
CA THR A 18 9.38 -15.31 2.46
C THR A 18 10.10 -15.68 1.16
N LYS A 19 10.06 -16.95 0.75
CA LYS A 19 10.54 -17.44 -0.55
C LYS A 19 9.37 -17.72 -1.49
N LYS A 20 9.65 -17.69 -2.80
CA LYS A 20 8.66 -17.91 -3.87
C LYS A 20 7.94 -19.27 -3.77
N SER A 21 8.61 -20.28 -3.22
CA SER A 21 8.09 -21.62 -2.96
C SER A 21 6.96 -21.66 -1.94
N ASP A 22 6.84 -20.62 -1.11
CA ASP A 22 6.01 -20.61 0.09
C ASP A 22 4.61 -20.03 -0.21
N ILE A 23 4.25 -19.95 -1.49
CA ILE A 23 3.03 -19.31 -2.00
C ILE A 23 2.15 -20.39 -2.63
N THR A 24 1.03 -20.69 -1.98
CA THR A 24 -0.03 -21.52 -2.54
C THR A 24 -1.09 -20.64 -3.20
N GLU A 25 -1.36 -20.85 -4.48
CA GLU A 25 -2.54 -20.29 -5.15
C GLU A 25 -3.80 -20.89 -4.52
N ALA A 26 -4.66 -20.05 -3.95
CA ALA A 26 -5.91 -20.48 -3.33
C ALA A 26 -7.12 -19.96 -4.12
N PRO A 27 -8.19 -20.75 -4.25
CA PRO A 27 -9.40 -20.33 -4.93
C PRO A 27 -10.21 -19.35 -4.06
N ASN A 28 -10.68 -18.27 -4.69
CA ASN A 28 -11.60 -17.26 -4.16
C ASN A 28 -11.11 -16.47 -2.92
N ILE A 29 -10.57 -15.26 -3.16
CA ILE A 29 -10.09 -14.31 -2.15
C ILE A 29 -11.14 -14.02 -1.06
N LYS A 30 -12.43 -14.05 -1.41
CA LYS A 30 -13.53 -13.82 -0.47
C LYS A 30 -13.66 -14.92 0.59
N ASP A 31 -13.44 -16.17 0.19
CA ASP A 31 -13.54 -17.30 1.13
C ASP A 31 -12.35 -17.31 2.09
N GLN A 32 -11.15 -16.95 1.61
CA GLN A 32 -9.97 -16.75 2.46
C GLN A 32 -10.17 -15.60 3.47
N TYR A 33 -10.85 -14.53 3.06
CA TYR A 33 -11.18 -13.40 3.95
C TYR A 33 -12.15 -13.81 5.07
N LEU A 34 -13.20 -14.57 4.77
CA LEU A 34 -14.13 -15.05 5.79
C LEU A 34 -13.44 -15.98 6.78
N GLN A 35 -12.57 -16.88 6.29
CA GLN A 35 -11.74 -17.74 7.16
C GLN A 35 -10.82 -16.93 8.07
N TYR A 36 -10.26 -15.82 7.60
CA TYR A 36 -9.46 -14.91 8.42
C TYR A 36 -10.28 -14.26 9.54
N LEU A 37 -11.47 -13.74 9.24
CA LEU A 37 -12.36 -13.17 10.26
C LEU A 37 -12.78 -14.21 11.31
N ASP A 38 -13.15 -15.41 10.86
CA ASP A 38 -13.55 -16.51 11.74
C ASP A 38 -12.39 -16.92 12.66
N ALA A 39 -11.16 -16.98 12.15
CA ALA A 39 -9.97 -17.27 12.94
C ALA A 39 -9.68 -16.18 13.98
N LEU A 40 -9.83 -14.90 13.64
CA LEU A 40 -9.67 -13.79 14.58
C LEU A 40 -10.70 -13.82 15.73
N GLU A 41 -11.93 -14.21 15.44
CA GLU A 41 -12.99 -14.32 16.45
C GLU A 41 -12.86 -15.57 17.34
N ALA A 42 -12.30 -16.66 16.79
CA ALA A 42 -12.23 -17.95 17.47
C ALA A 42 -11.04 -18.10 18.44
N ASP A 43 -9.93 -17.38 18.23
CA ASP A 43 -8.62 -17.82 18.75
C ASP A 43 -8.03 -17.03 19.94
N ASP A 44 -8.69 -16.04 20.57
CA ASP A 44 -8.01 -15.39 21.70
C ASP A 44 -8.85 -14.70 22.80
N LEU A 45 -8.57 -15.09 24.06
CA LEU A 45 -9.01 -14.44 25.32
C LEU A 45 -7.94 -13.48 25.89
N ASN A 46 -6.78 -13.33 25.23
CA ASN A 46 -5.62 -12.55 25.66
C ASN A 46 -5.13 -11.51 24.62
N VAL A 47 -5.99 -11.05 23.70
CA VAL A 47 -5.63 -10.02 22.70
C VAL A 47 -5.20 -8.72 23.37
N THR A 48 -4.02 -8.20 23.01
CA THR A 48 -3.54 -6.90 23.48
C THR A 48 -4.02 -5.75 22.58
N VAL A 49 -3.95 -4.51 23.07
CA VAL A 49 -4.32 -3.31 22.29
C VAL A 49 -3.47 -3.15 21.02
N GLU A 50 -2.22 -3.61 21.04
CA GLU A 50 -1.32 -3.58 19.88
C GLU A 50 -1.72 -4.60 18.82
N ASP A 51 -2.13 -5.81 19.23
CA ASP A 51 -2.63 -6.85 18.33
C ASP A 51 -3.91 -6.40 17.59
N PHE A 52 -4.82 -5.73 18.31
CA PHE A 52 -6.01 -5.12 17.70
C PHE A 52 -5.68 -4.00 16.70
N GLY A 53 -4.59 -3.27 16.92
CA GLY A 53 -4.11 -2.24 15.99
C GLY A 53 -3.64 -2.85 14.67
N CYS A 54 -2.76 -3.85 14.76
CA CYS A 54 -2.23 -4.58 13.61
C CYS A 54 -3.33 -5.27 12.79
N GLN A 55 -4.28 -5.93 13.47
CA GLN A 55 -5.42 -6.58 12.81
C GLN A 55 -6.30 -5.57 12.05
N ARG A 56 -6.49 -4.36 12.60
CA ARG A 56 -7.25 -3.30 11.93
C ARG A 56 -6.52 -2.75 10.71
N GLU A 57 -5.21 -2.56 10.78
CA GLU A 57 -4.40 -2.14 9.62
C GLU A 57 -4.46 -3.19 8.50
N ALA A 58 -4.30 -4.47 8.85
CA ALA A 58 -4.43 -5.58 7.91
C ALA A 58 -5.81 -5.62 7.23
N LEU A 59 -6.88 -5.45 8.03
CA LEU A 59 -8.25 -5.42 7.55
C LEU A 59 -8.51 -4.20 6.64
N HIS A 60 -7.97 -3.04 6.98
CA HIS A 60 -8.05 -1.85 6.13
C HIS A 60 -7.32 -2.06 4.80
N GLU A 61 -6.09 -2.59 4.82
CA GLU A 61 -5.30 -2.83 3.62
C GLU A 61 -6.02 -3.79 2.68
N LEU A 62 -6.53 -4.91 3.21
CA LEU A 62 -7.27 -5.89 2.42
C LEU A 62 -8.56 -5.31 1.83
N ASN A 63 -9.36 -4.61 2.64
CA ASN A 63 -10.61 -3.99 2.16
C ASN A 63 -10.36 -2.93 1.08
N ALA A 64 -9.32 -2.11 1.23
CA ALA A 64 -8.95 -1.12 0.22
C ALA A 64 -8.54 -1.81 -1.09
N ASN A 65 -7.66 -2.81 -1.03
CA ASN A 65 -7.20 -3.55 -2.20
C ASN A 65 -8.33 -4.29 -2.93
N LEU A 66 -9.27 -4.90 -2.20
CA LEU A 66 -10.46 -5.53 -2.81
C LEU A 66 -11.38 -4.52 -3.50
N ARG A 67 -11.57 -3.35 -2.89
CA ARG A 67 -12.37 -2.28 -3.50
C ARG A 67 -11.69 -1.71 -4.74
N ILE A 68 -10.36 -1.54 -4.71
CA ILE A 68 -9.54 -1.11 -5.86
C ILE A 68 -9.70 -2.10 -7.02
N ASP A 69 -9.68 -3.41 -6.74
CA ASP A 69 -9.83 -4.45 -7.76
C ASP A 69 -11.20 -4.41 -8.44
N GLN A 70 -12.25 -4.10 -7.67
CA GLN A 70 -13.61 -3.92 -8.18
C GLN A 70 -13.82 -2.63 -8.98
N LEU A 71 -12.87 -1.69 -8.94
CA LEU A 71 -12.97 -0.50 -9.76
C LEU A 71 -12.77 -0.85 -11.23
N ASN A 72 -13.80 -0.63 -12.02
CA ASN A 72 -13.77 -0.70 -13.48
C ASN A 72 -13.10 0.57 -14.06
N VAL A 73 -11.90 0.88 -13.58
CA VAL A 73 -11.12 2.03 -14.07
C VAL A 73 -10.39 1.59 -15.32
N GLU A 74 -10.44 2.42 -16.36
CA GLU A 74 -9.61 2.27 -17.56
C GLU A 74 -8.13 2.13 -17.17
N ASP A 75 -7.36 1.43 -18.01
CA ASP A 75 -5.91 1.22 -17.87
C ASP A 75 -5.21 2.54 -17.49
N GLY A 76 -4.82 2.71 -16.22
CA GLY A 76 -4.20 3.96 -15.79
C GLY A 76 -4.09 4.23 -14.29
N LEU A 77 -4.85 3.51 -13.44
CA LEU A 77 -4.72 3.66 -11.99
C LEU A 77 -3.39 3.06 -11.50
N ARG A 78 -2.48 3.90 -11.00
CA ARG A 78 -1.12 3.50 -10.59
C ARG A 78 -1.10 3.02 -9.15
N VAL A 79 -1.73 1.88 -8.93
CA VAL A 79 -1.76 1.14 -7.67
C VAL A 79 -1.51 -0.34 -7.96
N PRO A 80 -0.91 -1.11 -7.04
CA PRO A 80 -0.83 -2.55 -7.21
C PRO A 80 -2.24 -3.18 -7.21
N ARG A 81 -2.41 -4.28 -7.93
CA ARG A 81 -3.65 -5.08 -7.93
C ARG A 81 -3.47 -6.28 -7.02
N ILE A 82 -4.50 -6.57 -6.22
CA ILE A 82 -4.51 -7.79 -5.41
C ILE A 82 -4.71 -9.01 -6.29
N LEU A 83 -3.88 -10.02 -6.09
CA LEU A 83 -3.90 -11.29 -6.80
C LEU A 83 -4.36 -12.43 -5.89
N GLY A 84 -4.24 -12.28 -4.57
CA GLY A 84 -4.66 -13.27 -3.59
C GLY A 84 -4.20 -12.97 -2.16
N LEU A 85 -4.52 -13.87 -1.24
CA LEU A 85 -3.92 -13.93 0.09
C LEU A 85 -2.89 -15.06 0.14
N VAL A 86 -1.82 -14.83 0.89
CA VAL A 86 -0.80 -15.84 1.20
C VAL A 86 -0.85 -16.20 2.68
N GLN A 87 -0.55 -17.45 3.00
CA GLN A 87 -0.50 -17.99 4.36
C GLN A 87 0.80 -18.78 4.55
N GLY A 88 1.39 -18.69 5.74
CA GLY A 88 2.56 -19.49 6.10
C GLY A 88 2.28 -21.00 6.13
N GLU A 89 3.33 -21.82 5.93
CA GLU A 89 3.23 -23.29 5.79
C GLU A 89 2.62 -24.03 6.99
N ASP A 90 2.68 -23.46 8.20
CA ASP A 90 2.09 -24.04 9.41
C ASP A 90 0.61 -23.71 9.61
N GLY A 91 0.00 -22.99 8.67
CA GLY A 91 -1.42 -22.64 8.68
C GLY A 91 -1.80 -21.56 9.69
N SER A 92 -0.86 -20.97 10.45
CA SER A 92 -1.20 -19.98 11.48
C SER A 92 -0.15 -18.91 11.77
N SER A 93 1.10 -19.01 11.29
CA SER A 93 2.15 -18.06 11.69
C SER A 93 2.08 -16.68 11.05
N TYR A 94 1.54 -16.54 9.83
CA TYR A 94 1.30 -15.23 9.20
C TYR A 94 0.36 -15.34 8.00
N MET A 95 -0.35 -14.24 7.73
CA MET A 95 -1.10 -14.00 6.50
C MET A 95 -0.52 -12.74 5.80
N GLY A 96 -0.69 -12.64 4.49
CA GLY A 96 -0.27 -11.45 3.73
C GLY A 96 -1.04 -11.29 2.43
N LEU A 97 -0.85 -10.14 1.76
CA LEU A 97 -1.42 -9.87 0.45
C LEU A 97 -0.43 -10.24 -0.64
N LEU A 98 -0.90 -10.96 -1.66
CA LEU A 98 -0.21 -11.12 -2.93
C LEU A 98 -0.64 -9.98 -3.85
N LEU A 99 0.28 -9.10 -4.22
CA LEU A 99 0.05 -7.92 -5.05
C LEU A 99 0.82 -8.00 -6.37
N SER A 100 0.32 -7.38 -7.43
CA SER A 100 1.04 -7.25 -8.70
C SER A 100 2.39 -6.54 -8.51
N TYR A 101 3.45 -7.06 -9.12
CA TYR A 101 4.78 -6.49 -8.97
C TYR A 101 4.93 -5.14 -9.67
N ILE A 102 5.56 -4.19 -8.97
CA ILE A 102 5.98 -2.90 -9.52
C ILE A 102 7.50 -2.93 -9.62
N ASP A 103 8.01 -2.95 -10.86
CA ASP A 103 9.45 -2.97 -11.14
C ASP A 103 10.08 -1.61 -10.85
N CYS A 104 10.43 -1.39 -9.57
CA CYS A 104 10.97 -0.15 -9.04
C CYS A 104 12.36 -0.28 -8.41
N ASP A 105 12.92 -1.50 -8.33
CA ASP A 105 14.20 -1.76 -7.63
C ASP A 105 14.19 -1.22 -6.18
N GLY A 106 13.03 -1.27 -5.51
CA GLY A 106 12.84 -0.75 -4.15
C GLY A 106 12.86 0.79 -4.04
N ARG A 107 12.85 1.51 -5.17
CA ARG A 107 12.91 2.97 -5.19
C ARG A 107 11.57 3.58 -4.77
N THR A 108 11.57 4.22 -3.61
CA THR A 108 10.49 5.13 -3.20
C THR A 108 10.69 6.50 -3.83
N LEU A 109 9.62 7.29 -3.87
CA LEU A 109 9.65 8.68 -4.28
C LEU A 109 10.54 9.51 -3.34
N GLU A 110 10.52 9.19 -2.05
CA GLU A 110 11.43 9.78 -1.06
C GLU A 110 12.90 9.63 -1.47
N GLY A 111 13.31 8.44 -1.89
CA GLY A 111 14.68 8.19 -2.39
C GLY A 111 14.94 8.69 -3.82
N ALA A 112 13.89 8.86 -4.64
CA ALA A 112 14.02 9.28 -6.04
C ALA A 112 14.19 10.79 -6.23
N VAL A 113 13.61 11.60 -5.35
CA VAL A 113 13.71 13.06 -5.41
C VAL A 113 15.11 13.50 -4.95
N ARG A 114 15.85 14.14 -5.85
CA ARG A 114 17.20 14.68 -5.63
C ARG A 114 17.26 16.15 -6.03
N ALA A 115 18.32 16.88 -5.69
CA ALA A 115 18.45 18.29 -6.04
C ALA A 115 18.44 18.52 -7.57
N ASP A 116 19.05 17.61 -8.32
CA ASP A 116 19.18 17.63 -9.78
C ASP A 116 18.02 16.98 -10.53
N THR A 117 16.98 16.49 -9.84
CA THR A 117 15.82 15.88 -10.50
C THR A 117 15.17 16.87 -11.49
N PRO A 118 15.05 16.51 -12.78
CA PRO A 118 14.44 17.35 -13.79
C PRO A 118 13.02 17.81 -13.43
N LYS A 119 12.70 19.07 -13.72
CA LYS A 119 11.38 19.67 -13.44
C LYS A 119 10.22 18.88 -14.06
N HIS A 120 10.41 18.35 -15.26
CA HIS A 120 9.37 17.57 -15.93
C HIS A 120 9.05 16.24 -15.22
N LEU A 121 10.05 15.59 -14.61
CA LEU A 121 9.82 14.38 -13.81
C LEU A 121 9.11 14.70 -12.50
N ARG A 122 9.51 15.79 -11.83
CA ARG A 122 8.81 16.29 -10.64
C ARG A 122 7.32 16.56 -10.93
N GLN A 123 7.03 17.23 -12.04
CA GLN A 123 5.65 17.51 -12.46
C GLN A 123 4.90 16.20 -12.76
N ARG A 124 5.51 15.28 -13.51
CA ARG A 124 4.91 13.98 -13.84
C ARG A 124 4.54 13.18 -12.59
N TRP A 125 5.43 13.10 -11.60
CA TRP A 125 5.15 12.39 -10.36
C TRP A 125 4.01 13.05 -9.57
N ALA A 126 4.02 14.38 -9.47
CA ALA A 126 2.92 15.09 -8.82
C ALA A 126 1.58 14.81 -9.52
N ASP A 127 1.53 14.94 -10.85
CA ASP A 127 0.30 14.71 -11.62
C ASP A 127 -0.22 13.28 -11.47
N GLN A 128 0.68 12.29 -11.44
CA GLN A 128 0.32 10.88 -11.27
C GLN A 128 -0.24 10.58 -9.87
N VAL A 129 0.40 11.09 -8.82
CA VAL A 129 -0.07 10.90 -7.44
C VAL A 129 -1.41 11.61 -7.25
N ILE A 130 -1.55 12.86 -7.72
CA ILE A 130 -2.81 13.63 -7.67
C ILE A 130 -3.92 12.89 -8.41
N SER A 131 -3.66 12.45 -9.64
CA SER A 131 -4.65 11.77 -10.46
C SER A 131 -5.08 10.44 -9.82
N THR A 132 -4.13 9.63 -9.36
CA THR A 132 -4.42 8.34 -8.73
C THR A 132 -5.23 8.53 -7.45
N LEU A 133 -4.83 9.45 -6.57
CA LEU A 133 -5.53 9.70 -5.31
C LEU A 133 -6.94 10.24 -5.53
N LYS A 134 -7.13 11.12 -6.52
CA LYS A 134 -8.45 11.62 -6.90
C LYS A 134 -9.41 10.48 -7.27
N HIS A 135 -8.98 9.53 -8.11
CA HIS A 135 -9.81 8.40 -8.49
C HIS A 135 -10.14 7.48 -7.30
N LEU A 136 -9.19 7.28 -6.39
CA LEU A 136 -9.42 6.52 -5.15
C LEU A 136 -10.49 7.20 -4.28
N HIS A 137 -10.38 8.52 -4.07
CA HIS A 137 -11.35 9.30 -3.30
C HIS A 137 -12.74 9.34 -3.95
N GLU A 138 -12.83 9.45 -5.28
CA GLU A 138 -14.10 9.37 -6.03
C GLU A 138 -14.78 8.00 -5.86
N ALA A 139 -13.99 6.94 -5.66
CA ALA A 139 -14.47 5.61 -5.32
C ALA A 139 -14.70 5.38 -3.81
N GLY A 140 -14.50 6.40 -2.98
CA GLY A 140 -14.64 6.35 -1.52
C GLY A 140 -13.58 5.51 -0.82
N ILE A 141 -12.40 5.33 -1.44
CA ILE A 141 -11.26 4.60 -0.90
C ILE A 141 -10.28 5.62 -0.32
N VAL A 142 -9.94 5.46 0.95
CA VAL A 142 -8.96 6.29 1.66
C VAL A 142 -7.60 5.60 1.56
N TRP A 143 -6.54 6.36 1.29
CA TRP A 143 -5.16 5.86 1.27
C TRP A 143 -4.66 5.64 2.72
N GLY A 144 -4.87 6.61 3.59
CA GLY A 144 -4.78 6.45 5.04
C GLY A 144 -3.41 6.68 5.65
N ASP A 145 -2.33 6.63 4.86
CA ASP A 145 -0.97 6.98 5.27
C ASP A 145 -0.18 7.64 4.12
N ALA A 146 -0.74 8.74 3.60
CA ALA A 146 -0.17 9.49 2.49
C ALA A 146 1.21 10.09 2.82
N LYS A 147 2.28 9.47 2.30
CA LYS A 147 3.68 9.91 2.45
C LYS A 147 4.54 9.52 1.26
N ALA A 148 5.66 10.23 1.04
CA ALA A 148 6.54 9.94 -0.10
C ALA A 148 7.22 8.56 -0.04
N ALA A 149 7.37 7.97 1.15
CA ALA A 149 7.86 6.60 1.31
C ALA A 149 6.85 5.54 0.80
N ASN A 150 5.55 5.87 0.77
CA ASN A 150 4.48 5.00 0.26
C ASN A 150 4.15 5.28 -1.21
N VAL A 151 5.06 5.95 -1.93
CA VAL A 151 5.00 6.09 -3.37
C VAL A 151 6.24 5.44 -3.97
N LEU A 152 6.08 4.48 -4.87
CA LEU A 152 7.18 3.87 -5.61
C LEU A 152 7.43 4.61 -6.93
N VAL A 153 8.67 4.59 -7.40
CA VAL A 153 9.04 5.06 -8.74
C VAL A 153 9.56 3.89 -9.56
N ASP A 154 8.80 3.50 -10.59
CA ASP A 154 9.15 2.35 -11.43
C ASP A 154 10.31 2.66 -12.42
N ARG A 155 10.72 1.64 -13.18
CA ARG A 155 11.77 1.79 -14.23
C ARG A 155 11.38 2.73 -15.37
N ASN A 156 10.09 2.99 -15.57
CA ASN A 156 9.59 3.96 -16.55
C ASN A 156 9.52 5.39 -15.96
N MET A 157 9.98 5.57 -14.73
CA MET A 157 9.92 6.81 -13.96
C MET A 157 8.48 7.26 -13.67
N ASP A 158 7.56 6.31 -13.53
CA ASP A 158 6.19 6.55 -13.09
C ASP A 158 6.02 6.35 -11.59
N ALA A 159 5.21 7.20 -10.98
CA ALA A 159 4.87 7.17 -9.56
C ALA A 159 3.66 6.27 -9.29
N TRP A 160 3.80 5.34 -8.35
CA TRP A 160 2.77 4.37 -7.95
C TRP A 160 2.44 4.53 -6.47
N ILE A 161 1.15 4.66 -6.13
CA ILE A 161 0.69 4.67 -4.74
C ILE A 161 0.64 3.21 -4.23
N ILE A 162 1.23 2.98 -3.06
CA ILE A 162 1.20 1.69 -2.36
C ILE A 162 0.76 1.89 -0.90
N ASP A 163 0.58 0.76 -0.20
CA ASP A 163 0.35 0.70 1.25
C ASP A 163 -0.95 1.40 1.70
N PHE A 164 -2.00 0.59 1.83
CA PHE A 164 -3.35 1.01 2.23
C PHE A 164 -3.72 0.52 3.63
N GLY A 165 -2.77 0.02 4.43
CA GLY A 165 -3.04 -0.38 5.82
C GLY A 165 -3.41 0.80 6.71
N GLY A 166 -3.09 2.00 6.26
CA GLY A 166 -3.21 3.22 7.04
C GLY A 166 -2.10 3.28 8.07
N GLY A 167 -2.24 4.22 8.99
CA GLY A 167 -1.26 4.46 10.03
C GLY A 167 -1.10 5.95 10.27
N PHE A 168 -0.08 6.29 11.04
CA PHE A 168 0.28 7.68 11.30
C PHE A 168 1.78 7.85 11.18
N THR A 169 2.18 8.71 10.25
CA THR A 169 3.57 9.13 10.12
C THR A 169 3.69 10.62 10.48
N GLU A 170 4.44 10.91 11.54
CA GLU A 170 4.74 12.29 11.94
C GLU A 170 5.43 13.04 10.80
N GLY A 171 5.08 14.33 10.62
CA GLY A 171 5.61 15.14 9.54
C GLY A 171 4.90 15.00 8.19
N TRP A 172 3.99 14.02 8.01
CA TRP A 172 3.17 13.89 6.80
C TRP A 172 1.70 14.29 6.97
N VAL A 173 1.07 13.87 8.06
CA VAL A 173 -0.34 14.17 8.35
C VAL A 173 -0.47 14.59 9.82
N GLU A 174 -1.45 15.40 10.17
CA GLU A 174 -1.84 15.66 11.57
C GLU A 174 -2.51 14.41 12.16
N ARG A 175 -2.24 14.11 13.43
CA ARG A 175 -2.67 12.85 14.06
C ARG A 175 -4.19 12.66 14.01
N GLU A 176 -4.92 13.76 14.15
CA GLU A 176 -6.39 13.79 14.18
C GLU A 176 -7.01 13.54 12.80
N LYS A 177 -6.21 13.64 11.73
CA LYS A 177 -6.63 13.43 10.34
C LYS A 177 -6.13 12.11 9.75
N ALA A 178 -5.34 11.34 10.50
CA ALA A 178 -4.81 10.05 10.06
C ALA A 178 -5.97 9.10 9.70
N GLY A 179 -5.84 8.40 8.57
CA GLY A 179 -6.90 7.50 8.10
C GLY A 179 -8.14 8.18 7.52
N THR A 180 -8.11 9.47 7.19
CA THR A 180 -9.25 10.18 6.56
C THR A 180 -8.89 10.78 5.19
N VAL A 181 -9.93 11.14 4.40
CA VAL A 181 -9.78 11.85 3.12
C VAL A 181 -9.06 13.20 3.32
N GLU A 182 -9.38 13.92 4.40
CA GLU A 182 -8.69 15.16 4.74
C GLU A 182 -7.21 14.94 5.05
N GLY A 183 -6.88 13.82 5.71
CA GLY A 183 -5.50 13.40 5.96
C GLY A 183 -4.75 13.10 4.67
N ASP A 184 -5.37 12.38 3.75
CA ASP A 184 -4.81 12.09 2.43
C ASP A 184 -4.53 13.37 1.62
N ILE A 185 -5.46 14.34 1.63
CA ILE A 185 -5.29 15.63 0.96
C ILE A 185 -4.13 16.42 1.59
N GLN A 186 -4.01 16.39 2.92
CA GLN A 186 -2.89 17.01 3.62
C GLN A 186 -1.56 16.36 3.24
N GLY A 187 -1.49 15.03 3.29
CA GLY A 187 -0.29 14.27 2.92
C GLY A 187 0.09 14.50 1.46
N LEU A 188 -0.88 14.54 0.55
CA LEU A 188 -0.67 14.90 -0.86
C LEU A 188 -0.03 16.28 -1.01
N GLY A 189 -0.51 17.28 -0.27
CA GLY A 189 0.08 18.61 -0.25
C GLY A 189 1.57 18.58 0.12
N ARG A 190 1.91 17.85 1.19
CA ARG A 190 3.31 17.70 1.64
C ARG A 190 4.16 16.90 0.65
N ILE A 191 3.60 15.88 -0.02
CA ILE A 191 4.27 15.14 -1.10
C ILE A 191 4.60 16.08 -2.26
N VAL A 192 3.65 16.91 -2.69
CA VAL A 192 3.87 17.86 -3.80
C VAL A 192 4.92 18.92 -3.43
N GLU A 193 4.92 19.41 -2.18
CA GLU A 193 5.96 20.31 -1.68
C GLU A 193 7.34 19.66 -1.66
N TYR A 194 7.42 18.41 -1.18
CA TYR A 194 8.63 17.60 -1.15
C TYR A 194 9.18 17.40 -2.58
N ILE A 195 8.34 16.95 -3.51
CA ILE A 195 8.70 16.79 -4.93
C ILE A 195 9.15 18.12 -5.54
N SER A 196 8.60 19.25 -5.11
CA SER A 196 8.94 20.58 -5.64
C SER A 196 10.22 21.17 -5.04
N GLY A 197 10.81 20.54 -4.01
CA GLY A 197 11.97 21.06 -3.28
C GLY A 197 11.65 22.30 -2.43
N ARG A 198 10.40 22.42 -1.96
CA ARG A 198 9.92 23.57 -1.16
C ARG A 198 9.92 23.33 0.34
N THR A 199 10.37 22.17 0.80
CA THR A 199 10.47 21.84 2.22
C THR A 199 11.48 22.76 2.91
N LYS A 200 10.99 23.62 3.82
CA LYS A 200 11.85 24.37 4.73
C LYS A 200 12.48 23.40 5.72
N HIS A 201 13.80 23.40 5.81
CA HIS A 201 14.54 22.85 6.94
C HIS A 201 14.21 23.61 8.22
#